data_AF-A0A8J6JQZ3-F1
#
_entry.id   AF-A0A8J6JQZ3-F1
#
_cell.length_a   1.000
_cell.length_b   1.000
_cell.length_c   1.000
_cell.angle_alpha   90.00
_cell.angle_beta   90.00
_cell.angle_gamma   90.00
#
_symmetry.space_group_name_H-M   'P 1'
#
loop_
_entity.id
_entity.type
_entity.pdbx_description
1 polymer ?
#
loop_
_entity_poly.entity_id
_entity_poly.type
_entity_poly.pdbx_seq_one_letter_code
_entity_poly.pdbx_strand_id
1 'polypeptide(L)'
;MQDRYAGDIGDFVKLAILRALKPRRKLGIAWWLYPDESHNDDGKHVRYLQNEAKWRGLDPDVFDRLAEIVRSGRRHIAALQDDALLTDTVFFSELVPAHSRTTLSLQRRRGLRAEWFARLQTQLDGCDLVFLDPDNGLETSKFDLGASKAGKSVAISELMALRRPGREIVVYHHHTRRKGGHALELEYWGERLREAGFTTAAALRA
;
A
#
# COMPACT_ATOMS: atom_id res chain seq x y z
N MET A 1 -5.14 -2.16 0.25
CA MET A 1 -5.52 -2.45 -1.15
C MET A 1 -6.64 -3.49 -1.19
N GLN A 2 -7.43 -3.52 -2.27
CA GLN A 2 -8.46 -4.54 -2.59
C GLN A 2 -8.37 -4.86 -4.10
N ASP A 3 -8.79 -6.04 -4.54
CA ASP A 3 -8.67 -6.43 -5.95
C ASP A 3 -9.47 -5.50 -6.87
N ARG A 4 -10.67 -5.10 -6.42
CA ARG A 4 -11.56 -4.18 -7.15
C ARG A 4 -10.98 -2.79 -7.44
N TYR A 5 -9.88 -2.39 -6.78
CA TYR A 5 -9.19 -1.13 -7.03
C TYR A 5 -8.22 -1.22 -8.21
N ALA A 6 -7.77 -2.42 -8.57
CA ALA A 6 -6.72 -2.65 -9.55
C ALA A 6 -6.93 -1.86 -10.86
N GLY A 7 -5.93 -1.06 -11.23
CA GLY A 7 -5.90 -0.27 -12.45
C GLY A 7 -6.61 1.09 -12.36
N ASP A 8 -6.99 1.51 -11.16
CA ASP A 8 -7.46 2.88 -10.95
C ASP A 8 -6.32 3.92 -11.05
N ILE A 9 -6.67 5.20 -10.97
CA ILE A 9 -5.70 6.29 -11.03
C ILE A 9 -4.68 6.27 -9.87
N GLY A 10 -5.06 5.73 -8.72
CA GLY A 10 -4.16 5.56 -7.58
C GLY A 10 -3.05 4.58 -7.93
N ASP A 11 -3.38 3.46 -8.56
CA ASP A 11 -2.38 2.49 -9.03
C ASP A 11 -1.47 3.07 -10.10
N PHE A 12 -2.01 3.84 -11.05
CA PHE A 12 -1.19 4.53 -12.06
C PHE A 12 -0.10 5.39 -11.40
N VAL A 13 -0.52 6.24 -10.46
CA VAL A 13 0.37 7.15 -9.73
C VAL A 13 1.37 6.38 -8.87
N LYS A 14 0.93 5.39 -8.08
CA LYS A 14 1.80 4.56 -7.24
C LYS A 14 2.86 3.88 -8.08
N LEU A 15 2.47 3.21 -9.17
CA LEU A 15 3.39 2.48 -10.05
C LEU A 15 4.40 3.42 -10.72
N ALA A 16 3.96 4.58 -11.21
CA ALA A 16 4.86 5.59 -11.79
C ALA A 16 5.89 6.10 -10.76
N ILE A 17 5.46 6.38 -9.53
CA ILE A 17 6.35 6.77 -8.43
C ILE A 17 7.35 5.65 -8.11
N LEU A 18 6.89 4.41 -7.99
CA LEU A 18 7.75 3.27 -7.68
C LEU A 18 8.77 3.03 -8.79
N ARG A 19 8.40 3.19 -10.06
CA ARG A 19 9.34 3.12 -11.19
C ARG A 19 10.42 4.20 -11.11
N ALA A 20 10.08 5.41 -10.66
CA ALA A 20 11.05 6.47 -10.45
C ALA A 20 11.98 6.22 -9.24
N LEU A 21 11.50 5.57 -8.17
CA LEU A 21 12.27 5.30 -6.95
C LEU A 21 13.10 4.00 -7.01
N LYS A 22 12.69 3.04 -7.84
CA LYS A 22 13.32 1.71 -7.94
C LYS A 22 14.76 1.66 -8.48
N PRO A 23 15.26 2.56 -9.37
CA PRO A 23 16.55 2.36 -10.02
C PRO A 23 17.68 2.05 -9.02
N ARG A 24 18.42 0.96 -9.27
CA ARG A 24 19.51 0.42 -8.41
C ARG A 24 19.05 -0.12 -7.05
N ARG A 25 17.76 -0.38 -6.85
CA ARG A 25 17.22 -0.96 -5.62
C ARG A 25 16.40 -2.21 -5.93
N LYS A 26 16.46 -3.17 -5.01
CA LYS A 26 15.54 -4.30 -5.01
C LYS A 26 14.21 -3.87 -4.38
N LEU A 27 13.16 -3.81 -5.18
CA LEU A 27 11.83 -3.39 -4.74
C LEU A 27 11.05 -4.59 -4.19
N GLY A 28 10.45 -4.39 -3.02
CA GLY A 28 9.46 -5.26 -2.42
C GLY A 28 8.12 -4.53 -2.31
N ILE A 29 7.03 -5.15 -2.74
CA ILE A 29 5.67 -4.60 -2.59
C ILE A 29 4.86 -5.52 -1.69
N ALA A 30 4.44 -5.02 -0.54
CA ALA A 30 3.36 -5.60 0.22
C ALA A 30 2.06 -4.88 -0.12
N TRP A 31 1.21 -5.54 -0.88
CA TRP A 31 -0.09 -5.00 -1.28
C TRP A 31 -1.05 -4.78 -0.11
N TRP A 32 -0.75 -5.37 1.06
CA TRP A 32 -1.63 -5.29 2.23
C TRP A 32 -3.07 -5.67 1.85
N LEU A 33 -3.19 -6.75 1.07
CA LEU A 33 -4.42 -7.14 0.39
C LEU A 33 -5.51 -7.42 1.44
N TYR A 34 -6.57 -6.63 1.38
CA TYR A 34 -7.72 -6.75 2.25
C TYR A 34 -8.89 -7.36 1.45
N PRO A 35 -9.76 -8.18 2.06
CA PRO A 35 -10.91 -8.73 1.36
C PRO A 35 -11.78 -7.64 0.72
N ASP A 36 -12.30 -7.93 -0.46
CA ASP A 36 -13.21 -7.03 -1.17
C ASP A 36 -14.45 -6.72 -0.34
N GLU A 37 -14.80 -5.44 -0.34
CA GLU A 37 -15.99 -4.94 0.34
C GLU A 37 -17.14 -4.72 -0.65
N SER A 38 -18.33 -5.22 -0.31
CA SER A 38 -19.50 -5.22 -1.21
C SER A 38 -20.48 -4.07 -0.96
N HIS A 39 -20.10 -3.04 -0.19
CA HIS A 39 -21.04 -2.05 0.36
C HIS A 39 -20.88 -0.63 -0.22
N ASN A 40 -19.95 -0.42 -1.15
CA ASN A 40 -19.69 0.85 -1.81
C ASN A 40 -19.26 0.62 -3.26
N ASP A 41 -19.39 1.68 -4.07
CA ASP A 41 -19.08 1.71 -5.50
C ASP A 41 -17.63 2.18 -5.80
N ASP A 42 -16.76 2.13 -4.79
CA ASP A 42 -15.35 2.56 -4.90
C ASP A 42 -14.55 1.64 -5.82
N GLY A 43 -13.42 2.13 -6.36
CA GLY A 43 -12.60 1.40 -7.32
C GLY A 43 -12.98 1.61 -8.79
N LYS A 44 -13.81 2.60 -9.11
CA LYS A 44 -14.25 2.90 -10.49
C LYS A 44 -13.46 4.04 -11.16
N HIS A 45 -12.35 4.48 -10.57
CA HIS A 45 -11.55 5.62 -11.07
C HIS A 45 -10.63 5.24 -12.24
N VAL A 46 -11.19 4.60 -13.27
CA VAL A 46 -10.49 4.20 -14.50
C VAL A 46 -10.65 5.20 -15.65
N ARG A 47 -11.52 6.20 -15.49
CA ARG A 47 -11.80 7.22 -16.53
C ARG A 47 -10.57 8.05 -16.93
N TYR A 48 -9.51 8.07 -16.11
CA TYR A 48 -8.25 8.73 -16.49
C TYR A 48 -7.63 8.14 -17.76
N LEU A 49 -7.88 6.85 -18.04
CA LEU A 49 -7.44 6.15 -19.24
C LEU A 49 -8.08 6.70 -20.53
N GLN A 50 -9.16 7.49 -20.42
CA GLN A 50 -9.80 8.16 -21.56
C GLN A 50 -9.20 9.54 -21.86
N ASN A 51 -8.24 9.99 -21.04
CA ASN A 51 -7.58 11.28 -21.18
C ASN A 51 -6.06 11.11 -21.34
N GLU A 52 -5.68 10.50 -22.46
CA GLU A 52 -4.27 10.21 -22.80
C GLU A 52 -3.41 11.46 -22.79
N ALA A 53 -3.92 12.57 -23.34
CA ALA A 53 -3.20 13.84 -23.41
C ALA A 53 -2.76 14.36 -22.03
N LYS A 54 -3.53 14.07 -20.98
CA LYS A 54 -3.20 14.46 -19.62
C LYS A 54 -2.30 13.44 -18.90
N TRP A 55 -2.58 12.15 -19.06
CA TRP A 55 -2.03 11.11 -18.17
C TRP A 55 -0.94 10.26 -18.81
N ARG A 56 -1.07 9.91 -20.09
CA ARG A 56 -0.15 8.97 -20.76
C ARG A 56 1.28 9.48 -20.77
N GLY A 57 1.48 10.79 -20.88
CA GLY A 57 2.81 11.41 -20.89
C GLY A 57 3.60 11.31 -19.57
N LEU A 58 2.95 10.97 -18.44
CA LEU A 58 3.64 10.83 -17.15
C LEU A 58 4.40 9.51 -17.04
N ASP A 59 3.81 8.42 -17.50
CA ASP A 59 4.47 7.12 -17.67
C ASP A 59 3.67 6.31 -18.71
N PRO A 60 4.10 6.31 -19.99
CA PRO A 60 3.37 5.63 -21.06
C PRO A 60 3.25 4.12 -20.85
N ASP A 61 4.30 3.48 -20.31
CA ASP A 61 4.33 2.03 -20.11
C ASP A 61 3.29 1.60 -19.07
N VAL A 62 3.24 2.31 -17.93
CA VAL A 62 2.24 2.05 -16.89
C VAL A 62 0.84 2.36 -17.43
N PHE A 63 0.67 3.49 -18.12
CA PHE A 63 -0.63 3.90 -18.65
C PHE A 63 -1.20 2.83 -19.61
N ASP A 64 -0.40 2.43 -20.61
CA ASP A 64 -0.83 1.48 -21.64
C ASP A 64 -1.12 0.10 -21.04
N ARG A 65 -0.31 -0.35 -20.07
CA ARG A 65 -0.53 -1.65 -19.41
C ARG A 65 -1.77 -1.64 -18.52
N LEU A 66 -2.02 -0.57 -17.76
CA LEU A 66 -3.24 -0.43 -16.98
C LEU A 66 -4.48 -0.33 -17.88
N ALA A 67 -4.38 0.33 -19.04
CA ALA A 67 -5.44 0.36 -20.04
C ALA A 67 -5.82 -1.06 -20.51
N GLU A 68 -4.83 -1.92 -20.77
CA GLU A 68 -5.04 -3.31 -21.15
C GLU A 68 -5.71 -4.13 -20.03
N ILE A 69 -5.25 -3.98 -18.79
CA ILE A 69 -5.80 -4.66 -17.61
C ILE A 69 -7.28 -4.30 -17.44
N VAL A 70 -7.60 -3.00 -17.50
CA VAL A 70 -8.97 -2.50 -17.37
C VAL A 70 -9.84 -2.99 -18.53
N ARG A 71 -9.37 -2.88 -19.79
CA ARG A 71 -10.11 -3.30 -20.98
C ARG A 71 -10.39 -4.81 -21.00
N SER A 72 -9.46 -5.62 -20.50
CA SER A 72 -9.63 -7.08 -20.41
C SER A 72 -10.50 -7.53 -19.22
N GLY A 73 -10.91 -6.61 -18.34
CA GLY A 73 -11.70 -6.93 -17.15
C GLY A 73 -10.91 -7.66 -16.05
N ARG A 74 -9.59 -7.84 -16.21
CA ARG A 74 -8.71 -8.55 -15.27
C ARG A 74 -8.24 -7.65 -14.13
N ARG A 75 -9.18 -6.94 -13.50
CA ARG A 75 -8.90 -5.99 -12.43
C ARG A 75 -8.71 -6.73 -11.11
N HIS A 76 -7.50 -7.23 -10.90
CA HIS A 76 -7.03 -7.89 -9.68
C HIS A 76 -5.55 -7.59 -9.47
N ILE A 77 -5.08 -7.67 -8.23
CA ILE A 77 -3.70 -7.34 -7.88
C ILE A 77 -2.70 -8.23 -8.63
N ALA A 78 -3.02 -9.50 -8.88
CA ALA A 78 -2.12 -10.36 -9.65
C ALA A 78 -1.86 -9.84 -11.08
N ALA A 79 -2.76 -9.05 -11.67
CA ALA A 79 -2.52 -8.40 -12.96
C ALA A 79 -1.56 -7.20 -12.85
N LEU A 80 -1.40 -6.62 -11.65
CA LEU A 80 -0.43 -5.56 -11.36
C LEU A 80 0.96 -6.11 -11.02
N GLN A 81 1.08 -7.43 -10.77
CA GLN A 81 2.35 -8.12 -10.50
C GLN A 81 3.03 -8.52 -11.80
N ASP A 82 3.16 -7.55 -12.69
CA ASP A 82 3.63 -7.74 -14.05
C ASP A 82 5.04 -7.17 -14.20
N ASP A 83 5.95 -7.96 -14.78
CA ASP A 83 7.30 -7.50 -15.07
C ASP A 83 7.32 -6.29 -16.02
N ALA A 84 6.32 -6.15 -16.89
CA ALA A 84 6.19 -4.97 -17.75
C ALA A 84 5.90 -3.68 -16.94
N LEU A 85 5.24 -3.80 -15.79
CA LEU A 85 5.01 -2.67 -14.88
C LEU A 85 6.24 -2.41 -14.02
N LEU A 86 6.76 -3.46 -13.37
CA LEU A 86 7.83 -3.37 -12.37
C LEU A 86 8.74 -4.62 -12.43
N THR A 87 9.71 -4.60 -13.34
CA THR A 87 10.74 -5.66 -13.47
C THR A 87 11.46 -5.95 -12.16
N ASP A 88 11.83 -7.21 -11.90
CA ASP A 88 12.64 -7.62 -10.74
C ASP A 88 12.10 -7.03 -9.42
N THR A 89 10.83 -7.33 -9.14
CA THR A 89 10.10 -6.89 -7.95
C THR A 89 9.60 -8.10 -7.17
N VAL A 90 9.77 -8.08 -5.85
CA VAL A 90 9.24 -9.10 -4.96
C VAL A 90 7.85 -8.68 -4.49
N PHE A 91 6.84 -9.51 -4.72
CA PHE A 91 5.47 -9.23 -4.31
C PHE A 91 5.06 -10.06 -3.09
N PHE A 92 4.31 -9.44 -2.19
CA PHE A 92 3.58 -10.09 -1.11
C PHE A 92 2.10 -9.69 -1.18
N SER A 93 1.26 -10.66 -1.54
CA SER A 93 -0.19 -10.47 -1.77
C SER A 93 -1.05 -11.45 -1.00
N GLU A 94 -0.55 -12.03 0.09
CA GLU A 94 -1.42 -12.80 1.00
C GLU A 94 -2.47 -11.88 1.64
N LEU A 95 -3.70 -12.38 1.75
CA LEU A 95 -4.78 -11.69 2.44
C LEU A 95 -4.38 -11.38 3.88
N VAL A 96 -4.46 -10.11 4.24
CA VAL A 96 -4.36 -9.67 5.63
C VAL A 96 -5.48 -10.35 6.43
N PRO A 97 -5.19 -10.92 7.62
CA PRO A 97 -6.22 -11.44 8.51
C PRO A 97 -7.29 -10.38 8.81
N ALA A 98 -8.45 -10.52 8.17
CA ALA A 98 -9.61 -9.70 8.40
C ALA A 98 -10.49 -10.36 9.45
N HIS A 99 -10.98 -9.56 10.40
CA HIS A 99 -11.71 -10.07 11.54
C HIS A 99 -13.12 -9.51 11.66
N SER A 100 -13.65 -8.96 10.56
CA SER A 100 -15.05 -8.58 10.50
C SER A 100 -15.89 -9.85 10.68
N ARG A 101 -16.75 -9.86 11.72
CA ARG A 101 -17.70 -10.96 12.03
C ARG A 101 -17.08 -12.25 12.61
N THR A 102 -15.87 -12.20 13.16
CA THR A 102 -15.26 -13.37 13.85
C THR A 102 -15.62 -13.41 15.33
N THR A 103 -15.78 -14.60 15.90
CA THR A 103 -15.88 -14.84 17.37
C THR A 103 -14.52 -14.94 18.06
N LEU A 104 -13.42 -14.77 17.32
CA LEU A 104 -12.06 -14.87 17.85
C LEU A 104 -11.76 -13.78 18.89
N SER A 105 -11.04 -14.15 19.94
CA SER A 105 -10.54 -13.21 20.95
C SER A 105 -9.55 -12.21 20.34
N LEU A 106 -9.41 -11.03 20.96
CA LEU A 106 -8.40 -10.03 20.55
C LEU A 106 -6.98 -10.63 20.48
N GLN A 107 -6.62 -11.47 21.45
CA GLN A 107 -5.31 -12.12 21.49
C GLN A 107 -5.09 -13.03 20.28
N ARG A 108 -6.07 -13.87 19.92
CA ARG A 108 -5.94 -14.77 18.76
C ARG A 108 -5.81 -13.98 17.46
N ARG A 109 -6.55 -12.89 17.33
CA ARG A 109 -6.49 -11.97 16.17
C ARG A 109 -5.11 -11.33 16.02
N ARG A 110 -4.57 -10.79 17.11
CA ARG A 110 -3.19 -10.25 17.13
C ARG A 110 -2.15 -11.32 16.75
N GLY A 111 -2.33 -12.57 17.22
CA GLY A 111 -1.48 -13.69 16.86
C GLY A 111 -1.49 -14.00 15.36
N LEU A 112 -2.68 -14.14 14.75
CA LEU A 112 -2.81 -14.35 13.30
C LEU A 112 -2.18 -13.21 12.50
N ARG A 113 -2.36 -11.98 12.95
CA ARG A 113 -1.74 -10.80 12.35
C ARG A 113 -0.21 -10.85 12.41
N ALA A 114 0.36 -11.27 13.55
CA ALA A 114 1.80 -11.44 13.71
C ALA A 114 2.36 -12.57 12.83
N GLU A 115 1.67 -13.71 12.72
CA GLU A 115 2.05 -14.81 11.84
C GLU A 115 2.08 -14.39 10.36
N TRP A 116 1.04 -13.66 9.92
CA TRP A 116 1.00 -13.07 8.57
C TRP A 116 2.14 -12.09 8.33
N PHE A 117 2.43 -11.24 9.31
CA PHE A 117 3.48 -10.24 9.20
C PHE A 117 4.88 -10.86 9.17
N ALA A 118 5.12 -11.95 9.91
CA ALA A 118 6.38 -12.67 9.86
C ALA A 118 6.68 -13.26 8.47
N ARG A 119 5.64 -13.76 7.76
CA ARG A 119 5.78 -14.21 6.37
C ARG A 119 6.10 -13.07 5.42
N LEU A 120 5.43 -11.92 5.59
CA LEU A 120 5.76 -10.69 4.86
C LEU A 120 7.22 -10.28 5.06
N GLN A 121 7.70 -10.25 6.31
CA GLN A 121 9.08 -9.90 6.63
C GLN A 121 10.06 -10.85 5.94
N THR A 122 9.80 -12.15 6.00
CA THR A 122 10.63 -13.18 5.35
C THR A 122 10.66 -12.98 3.83
N GLN A 123 9.49 -12.78 3.20
CA GLN A 123 9.39 -12.59 1.76
C GLN A 123 10.13 -11.33 1.29
N LEU A 124 10.03 -10.24 2.04
CA LEU A 124 10.62 -8.95 1.67
C LEU A 124 12.03 -8.74 2.23
N ASP A 125 12.61 -9.75 2.90
CA ASP A 125 13.89 -9.60 3.59
C ASP A 125 14.99 -9.16 2.62
N GLY A 126 15.02 -9.64 1.37
CA GLY A 126 16.02 -9.21 0.40
C GLY A 126 15.90 -7.76 -0.12
N CYS A 127 14.81 -7.03 0.17
CA CYS A 127 14.49 -5.77 -0.53
C CYS A 127 15.04 -4.52 0.16
N ASP A 128 15.51 -3.54 -0.60
CA ASP A 128 16.06 -2.27 -0.09
C ASP A 128 15.11 -1.08 -0.27
N LEU A 129 14.06 -1.26 -1.07
CA LEU A 129 12.92 -0.37 -1.16
C LEU A 129 11.67 -1.22 -0.90
N VAL A 130 10.91 -0.89 0.13
CA VAL A 130 9.68 -1.61 0.48
C VAL A 130 8.49 -0.66 0.38
N PHE A 131 7.52 -1.00 -0.46
CA PHE A 131 6.26 -0.29 -0.57
C PHE A 131 5.13 -1.05 0.12
N LEU A 132 4.37 -0.36 0.96
CA LEU A 132 3.19 -0.90 1.66
C LEU A 132 1.94 -0.17 1.16
N ASP A 133 0.93 -0.92 0.72
CA ASP A 133 -0.32 -0.37 0.16
C ASP A 133 -1.59 -0.64 1.01
N PRO A 134 -1.63 -0.21 2.28
CA PRO A 134 -2.81 -0.36 3.13
C PRO A 134 -4.03 0.39 2.57
N ASP A 135 -5.24 -0.10 2.85
CA ASP A 135 -6.49 0.53 2.41
C ASP A 135 -6.75 1.91 3.05
N ASN A 136 -6.29 2.15 4.29
CA ASN A 136 -6.49 3.41 5.01
C ASN A 136 -5.20 4.16 5.32
N GLY A 137 -4.03 3.55 5.12
CA GLY A 137 -2.75 4.13 5.53
C GLY A 137 -2.24 3.65 6.88
N LEU A 138 -1.81 4.61 7.71
CA LEU A 138 -1.16 4.35 9.00
C LEU A 138 -2.20 4.18 10.11
N GLU A 139 -1.80 3.56 11.21
CA GLU A 139 -2.64 3.32 12.39
C GLU A 139 -3.28 4.59 12.99
N THR A 140 -4.52 4.49 13.47
CA THR A 140 -5.17 5.59 14.21
C THR A 140 -4.73 5.65 15.67
N SER A 141 -5.10 6.70 16.40
CA SER A 141 -4.76 6.83 17.83
C SER A 141 -5.34 5.74 18.74
N LYS A 142 -6.40 5.05 18.30
CA LYS A 142 -7.03 3.92 19.01
C LYS A 142 -6.79 2.59 18.30
N PHE A 143 -5.71 2.50 17.55
CA PHE A 143 -5.41 1.31 16.76
C PHE A 143 -5.06 0.11 17.64
N ASP A 144 -5.56 -1.05 17.24
CA ASP A 144 -5.23 -2.34 17.83
C ASP A 144 -5.11 -3.36 16.72
N LEU A 145 -4.01 -4.12 16.69
CA LEU A 145 -3.76 -5.15 15.67
C LEU A 145 -4.85 -6.24 15.62
N GLY A 146 -5.59 -6.44 16.72
CA GLY A 146 -6.71 -7.37 16.82
C GLY A 146 -8.07 -6.75 16.48
N ALA A 147 -8.16 -5.45 16.18
CA ALA A 147 -9.42 -4.81 15.84
C ALA A 147 -9.99 -5.38 14.53
N SER A 148 -11.32 -5.34 14.39
CA SER A 148 -12.03 -5.94 13.23
C SER A 148 -11.59 -5.37 11.87
N LYS A 149 -11.15 -4.11 11.84
CA LYS A 149 -10.67 -3.38 10.65
C LYS A 149 -9.15 -3.10 10.68
N ALA A 150 -8.41 -3.74 11.60
CA ALA A 150 -6.97 -3.50 11.74
C ALA A 150 -6.20 -3.73 10.44
N GLY A 151 -6.64 -4.71 9.64
CA GLY A 151 -6.00 -5.06 8.38
C GLY A 151 -6.04 -3.99 7.28
N LYS A 152 -6.79 -2.90 7.48
CA LYS A 152 -6.81 -1.76 6.56
C LYS A 152 -5.67 -0.78 6.80
N SER A 153 -4.94 -0.88 7.90
CA SER A 153 -3.86 0.04 8.26
C SER A 153 -2.56 -0.69 8.55
N VAL A 154 -1.45 0.03 8.50
CA VAL A 154 -0.13 -0.41 8.96
C VAL A 154 0.13 0.14 10.35
N ALA A 155 0.60 -0.71 11.27
CA ALA A 155 1.01 -0.26 12.59
C ALA A 155 2.39 0.42 12.55
N ILE A 156 2.64 1.39 13.42
CA ILE A 156 3.97 1.99 13.58
C ILE A 156 4.98 0.92 14.04
N SER A 157 4.56 -0.01 14.91
CA SER A 157 5.40 -1.14 15.33
C SER A 157 5.78 -2.07 14.18
N GLU A 158 4.87 -2.28 13.21
CA GLU A 158 5.15 -3.04 11.99
C GLU A 158 6.15 -2.31 11.09
N LEU A 159 6.02 -0.97 10.94
CA LEU A 159 7.04 -0.18 10.24
C LEU A 159 8.40 -0.28 10.91
N MET A 160 8.44 -0.17 12.24
CA MET A 160 9.67 -0.27 13.01
C MET A 160 10.36 -1.63 12.82
N ALA A 161 9.58 -2.71 12.72
CA ALA A 161 10.06 -4.08 12.52
C ALA A 161 10.56 -4.36 11.09
N LEU A 162 10.17 -3.55 10.10
CA LEU A 162 10.69 -3.64 8.74
C LEU A 162 12.00 -2.88 8.54
N ARG A 163 12.38 -2.01 9.47
CA ARG A 163 13.61 -1.20 9.36
C ARG A 163 14.85 -2.07 9.33
N ARG A 164 15.80 -1.66 8.49
CA ARG A 164 17.18 -2.12 8.49
C ARG A 164 18.07 -1.05 7.87
N PRO A 165 19.39 -1.06 8.09
CA PRO A 165 20.31 -0.17 7.40
C PRO A 165 20.13 -0.24 5.88
N GLY A 166 20.06 0.92 5.21
CA GLY A 166 19.92 1.02 3.75
C GLY A 166 18.52 0.74 3.19
N ARG A 167 17.56 0.27 3.98
CA ARG A 167 16.18 0.07 3.51
C ARG A 167 15.36 1.34 3.64
N GLU A 168 14.69 1.70 2.55
CA GLU A 168 13.63 2.70 2.54
C GLU A 168 12.26 2.02 2.55
N ILE A 169 11.33 2.64 3.28
CA ILE A 169 9.94 2.19 3.39
C ILE A 169 9.04 3.31 2.90
N VAL A 170 8.24 3.02 1.89
CA VAL A 170 7.21 3.91 1.35
C VAL A 170 5.86 3.33 1.74
N VAL A 171 4.98 4.15 2.30
CA VAL A 171 3.67 3.70 2.75
C VAL A 171 2.62 4.58 2.09
N TYR A 172 1.67 3.96 1.40
CA TYR A 172 0.50 4.69 0.93
C TYR A 172 -0.34 5.15 2.13
N HIS A 173 -0.79 6.42 2.11
CA HIS A 173 -1.59 7.00 3.17
C HIS A 173 -2.74 7.83 2.59
N HIS A 174 -3.98 7.46 2.91
CA HIS A 174 -5.13 8.30 2.58
C HIS A 174 -5.18 9.53 3.48
N HIS A 175 -5.52 10.68 2.90
CA HIS A 175 -5.77 11.91 3.66
C HIS A 175 -6.94 11.71 4.65
N THR A 176 -6.69 11.81 5.95
CA THR A 176 -7.70 11.47 6.98
C THR A 176 -8.68 12.59 7.28
N ARG A 177 -8.58 13.72 6.56
CA ARG A 177 -9.33 14.97 6.86
C ARG A 177 -9.03 15.48 8.27
N ARG A 178 -7.80 15.24 8.75
CA ARG A 178 -7.32 15.73 10.04
C ARG A 178 -7.62 17.22 10.20
N LYS A 179 -8.03 17.61 11.41
CA LYS A 179 -8.24 19.03 11.74
C LYS A 179 -6.94 19.81 11.48
N GLY A 180 -7.06 20.92 10.75
CA GLY A 180 -5.92 21.73 10.29
C GLY A 180 -5.35 21.31 8.93
N GLY A 181 -5.95 20.29 8.29
CA GLY A 181 -5.67 19.94 6.90
C GLY A 181 -4.36 19.19 6.70
N HIS A 182 -3.94 19.14 5.44
CA HIS A 182 -2.87 18.27 5.00
C HIS A 182 -1.50 18.58 5.64
N ALA A 183 -1.14 19.87 5.77
CA ALA A 183 0.15 20.26 6.33
C ALA A 183 0.34 19.74 7.76
N LEU A 184 -0.66 19.91 8.63
CA LEU A 184 -0.62 19.40 10.00
C LEU A 184 -0.67 17.86 10.07
N GLU A 185 -1.28 17.21 9.07
CA GLU A 185 -1.23 15.75 8.97
C GLU A 185 0.17 15.25 8.62
N LEU A 186 0.87 15.94 7.72
CA LEU A 186 2.26 15.63 7.39
C LEU A 186 3.21 15.87 8.56
N GLU A 187 3.05 16.99 9.28
CA GLU A 187 3.83 17.29 10.48
C GLU A 187 3.62 16.22 11.55
N TYR A 188 2.36 15.89 11.85
CA TYR A 188 2.00 14.83 12.80
C TYR A 188 2.65 13.48 12.46
N TRP A 189 2.60 13.08 11.20
CA TRP A 189 3.22 11.82 10.78
C TRP A 189 4.75 11.88 10.79
N GLY A 190 5.32 13.02 10.39
CA GLY A 190 6.75 13.25 10.46
C GLY A 190 7.28 13.14 11.89
N GLU A 191 6.61 13.73 12.86
CA GLU A 191 6.94 13.62 14.29
C GLU A 191 6.85 12.17 14.78
N ARG A 192 5.71 11.51 14.57
CA ARG A 192 5.52 10.12 15.02
C ARG A 192 6.51 9.14 14.41
N LEU A 193 6.86 9.31 13.14
CA LEU A 193 7.88 8.46 12.50
C LEU A 193 9.27 8.74 13.08
N ARG A 194 9.62 9.99 13.38
CA ARG A 194 10.89 10.31 14.06
C ARG A 194 10.94 9.73 15.47
N GLU A 195 9.85 9.83 16.23
CA GLU A 195 9.73 9.19 17.56
C GLU A 195 9.87 7.66 17.48
N ALA A 196 9.39 7.05 16.40
CA ALA A 196 9.57 5.63 16.10
C ALA A 196 11.00 5.27 15.63
N GLY A 197 11.91 6.25 15.56
CA GLY A 197 13.31 6.06 15.22
C GLY A 197 13.62 6.08 13.72
N PHE A 198 12.76 6.66 12.89
CA PHE A 198 13.08 6.95 11.50
C PHE A 198 13.89 8.25 11.41
N THR A 199 15.08 8.19 10.83
CA THR A 199 15.99 9.36 10.70
C THR A 199 15.45 10.40 9.72
N THR A 200 14.74 9.94 8.69
CA THR A 200 14.13 10.78 7.66
C THR A 200 12.68 10.38 7.45
N ALA A 201 11.78 11.37 7.44
CA ALA A 201 10.38 11.21 7.08
C ALA A 201 10.03 12.32 6.09
N ALA A 202 9.52 11.92 4.92
CA ALA A 202 9.10 12.82 3.85
C ALA A 202 7.78 12.31 3.26
N ALA A 203 7.07 13.18 2.54
CA ALA A 203 5.83 12.82 1.87
C ALA A 203 5.86 13.29 0.43
N LEU A 204 5.39 12.42 -0.47
CA LEU A 204 5.09 12.75 -1.84
C LEU A 204 3.58 12.83 -2.00
N ARG A 205 3.11 13.93 -2.57
CA ARG A 205 1.70 14.12 -2.91
C ARG A 205 1.56 14.03 -4.43
N ALA A 206 0.55 13.29 -4.86
CA ALA A 206 0.13 13.19 -6.25
C ALA A 206 -1.40 13.36 -6.34
#